data_AF-A0A242PEX4-F1
#
_entry.id   AF-A0A242PEX4-F1
#
_cell.length_a   1.000
_cell.length_b   1.000
_cell.length_c   1.000
_cell.angle_alpha   90.00
_cell.angle_beta   90.00
_cell.angle_gamma   90.00
#
_symmetry.space_group_name_H-M   'P 1'
#
loop_
_entity.id
_entity.type
_entity.pdbx_description
1 polymer ?
#
loop_
_entity_poly.entity_id
_entity_poly.type
_entity_poly.pdbx_seq_one_letter_code
_entity_poly.pdbx_strand_id
1 'polypeptide(L)'
;MVNEQVIERLKKGDWYVECKAEQDADLVLQACDEARIKWRNGYKATEYKPYNYPVDIGFYGEDNRITHTIKYFKKSENENITNWFFNAIKNNDSKLIPQNEEQEHLVQMLLAKLQGIPVEYWSTVHYKWLDSKHDAITASAIYRIKPTFNQETSLTERPEDV
;
A
#
# COMPACT_ATOMS: atom_id res chain seq x y z
N MET A 1 -4.08 3.92 -9.86
CA MET A 1 -4.78 2.68 -10.27
C MET A 1 -5.53 2.17 -9.06
N VAL A 2 -6.73 2.69 -8.93
CA VAL A 2 -7.71 2.42 -7.89
C VAL A 2 -8.42 1.10 -8.20
N ASN A 3 -8.82 0.38 -7.16
CA ASN A 3 -9.45 -0.95 -7.22
C ASN A 3 -10.70 -0.90 -8.11
N GLU A 4 -10.90 -1.92 -8.94
CA GLU A 4 -12.13 -2.06 -9.74
C GLU A 4 -13.40 -2.01 -8.87
N GLN A 5 -13.35 -2.60 -7.66
CA GLN A 5 -14.44 -2.52 -6.68
C GLN A 5 -14.73 -1.08 -6.21
N VAL A 6 -13.69 -0.25 -6.09
CA VAL A 6 -13.85 1.17 -5.74
C VAL A 6 -14.49 1.91 -6.91
N ILE A 7 -14.04 1.68 -8.14
CA ILE A 7 -14.64 2.29 -9.33
C ILE A 7 -16.13 1.91 -9.45
N GLU A 8 -16.47 0.63 -9.28
CA GLU A 8 -17.85 0.16 -9.31
C GLU A 8 -18.71 0.77 -8.20
N ARG A 9 -18.18 0.85 -6.96
CA ARG A 9 -18.93 1.47 -5.85
C ARG A 9 -19.18 2.96 -6.10
N LEU A 10 -18.19 3.69 -6.62
CA LEU A 10 -18.33 5.12 -6.91
C LEU A 10 -19.36 5.38 -8.04
N LYS A 11 -19.47 4.47 -9.01
CA LYS A 11 -20.45 4.61 -10.11
C LYS A 11 -21.91 4.41 -9.68
N LYS A 12 -22.18 3.81 -8.51
CA LYS A 12 -23.55 3.68 -7.99
C LYS A 12 -24.22 5.02 -7.66
N GLY A 13 -23.42 6.06 -7.40
CA GLY A 13 -23.91 7.44 -7.34
C GLY A 13 -24.74 7.80 -6.11
N ASP A 14 -24.72 6.97 -5.07
CA ASP A 14 -25.51 7.10 -3.84
C ASP A 14 -24.60 7.28 -2.62
N TRP A 15 -23.56 8.11 -2.73
CA TRP A 15 -22.50 8.17 -1.72
C TRP A 15 -21.96 9.58 -1.44
N TYR A 16 -21.31 9.73 -0.30
CA TYR A 16 -20.38 10.81 0.03
C TYR A 16 -19.21 10.31 0.87
N VAL A 17 -18.09 11.04 0.82
CA VAL A 17 -16.87 10.81 1.59
C VAL A 17 -16.51 12.09 2.34
N GLU A 18 -16.30 11.97 3.64
CA GLU A 18 -15.79 13.04 4.50
C GLU A 18 -14.26 13.12 4.37
N CYS A 19 -13.75 14.22 3.84
CA CYS A 19 -12.33 14.51 3.70
C CYS A 19 -11.90 15.46 4.81
N LYS A 20 -11.02 15.02 5.71
CA LYS A 20 -10.53 15.84 6.84
C LYS A 20 -9.37 16.72 6.42
N ALA A 21 -8.55 16.25 5.49
CA ALA A 21 -7.38 16.93 4.99
C ALA A 21 -7.33 16.96 3.46
N GLU A 22 -6.36 17.70 2.96
CA GLU A 22 -6.12 17.87 1.54
C GLU A 22 -5.85 16.54 0.81
N GLN A 23 -5.05 15.67 1.45
CA GLN A 23 -4.65 14.37 0.92
C GLN A 23 -5.85 13.41 0.80
N ASP A 24 -6.81 13.49 1.72
CA ASP A 24 -8.03 12.70 1.67
C ASP A 24 -8.83 13.01 0.41
N ALA A 25 -8.96 14.30 0.08
CA ALA A 25 -9.63 14.75 -1.13
C ALA A 25 -8.88 14.32 -2.39
N ASP A 26 -7.55 14.40 -2.42
CA ASP A 26 -6.76 13.93 -3.57
C ASP A 26 -7.06 12.47 -3.93
N LEU A 27 -7.13 11.60 -2.91
CA LEU A 27 -7.45 10.19 -3.11
C LEU A 27 -8.86 10.00 -3.69
N VAL A 28 -9.85 10.73 -3.17
CA VAL A 28 -11.23 10.68 -3.66
C VAL A 28 -11.32 11.19 -5.10
N LEU A 29 -10.66 12.31 -5.41
CA LEU A 29 -10.69 12.92 -6.74
C LEU A 29 -9.97 12.08 -7.78
N GLN A 30 -8.84 11.46 -7.43
CA GLN A 30 -8.15 10.51 -8.29
C GLN A 30 -9.04 9.30 -8.60
N ALA A 31 -9.70 8.73 -7.59
CA ALA A 31 -10.62 7.61 -7.78
C ALA A 31 -11.83 7.98 -8.65
N CYS A 32 -12.36 9.20 -8.49
CA CYS A 32 -13.43 9.72 -9.34
C CYS A 32 -12.97 9.90 -10.80
N ASP A 33 -11.77 10.42 -11.03
CA ASP A 33 -11.23 10.61 -12.39
C ASP A 33 -10.99 9.27 -13.10
N GLU A 34 -10.44 8.27 -12.39
CA GLU A 34 -10.32 6.89 -12.89
C GLU A 34 -11.69 6.26 -13.19
N ALA A 35 -12.71 6.55 -12.38
CA ALA A 35 -14.09 6.14 -12.62
C ALA A 35 -14.80 6.96 -13.72
N ARG A 36 -14.13 7.96 -14.31
CA ARG A 36 -14.66 8.93 -15.28
C ARG A 36 -15.82 9.78 -14.75
N ILE A 37 -15.84 9.99 -13.44
CA ILE A 37 -16.81 10.85 -12.75
C ILE A 37 -16.27 12.28 -12.75
N LYS A 38 -17.11 13.23 -13.13
CA LYS A 38 -16.76 14.65 -13.30
C LYS A 38 -17.42 15.51 -12.25
N TRP A 39 -16.89 16.71 -12.05
CA TRP A 39 -17.56 17.76 -11.28
C TRP A 39 -18.86 18.19 -11.96
N ARG A 40 -19.78 18.77 -11.18
CA ARG A 40 -21.05 19.30 -11.69
C ARG A 40 -20.87 20.26 -12.89
N ASN A 41 -19.83 21.08 -12.86
CA ASN A 41 -19.47 22.01 -13.95
C ASN A 41 -18.82 21.34 -15.18
N GLY A 42 -18.57 20.03 -15.16
CA GLY A 42 -18.06 19.26 -16.29
C GLY A 42 -16.55 19.08 -16.35
N TYR A 43 -15.79 19.69 -15.43
CA TYR A 43 -14.35 19.45 -15.31
C TYR A 43 -14.05 18.04 -14.78
N LYS A 44 -12.86 17.52 -15.12
CA LYS A 44 -12.38 16.27 -14.51
C LYS A 44 -12.25 16.43 -13.01
N ALA A 45 -12.42 15.34 -12.26
CA ALA A 45 -12.35 15.39 -10.81
C ALA A 45 -11.01 15.97 -10.31
N THR A 46 -9.90 15.65 -10.99
CA THR A 46 -8.53 16.10 -10.66
C THR A 46 -8.21 17.53 -11.12
N GLU A 47 -9.04 18.15 -11.98
CA GLU A 47 -8.82 19.53 -12.48
C GLU A 47 -9.30 20.61 -11.51
N TYR A 48 -10.08 20.23 -10.49
CA TYR A 48 -10.56 21.16 -9.47
C TYR A 48 -10.50 20.50 -8.09
N LYS A 49 -10.07 21.28 -7.10
CA LYS A 49 -9.90 20.83 -5.72
C LYS A 49 -10.58 21.79 -4.75
N PRO A 50 -11.26 21.30 -3.69
CA PRO A 50 -11.75 22.14 -2.62
C PRO A 50 -10.60 22.89 -1.91
N TYR A 51 -10.82 24.16 -1.57
CA TYR A 51 -9.81 24.97 -0.88
C TYR A 51 -9.93 24.96 0.65
N ASN A 52 -11.06 24.51 1.19
CA ASN A 52 -11.36 24.53 2.61
C ASN A 52 -11.67 23.12 3.11
N TYR A 53 -11.09 22.77 4.26
CA TYR A 53 -11.24 21.48 4.92
C TYR A 53 -11.72 21.66 6.36
N PRO A 54 -12.52 20.73 6.91
CA PRO A 54 -13.00 19.50 6.29
C PRO A 54 -14.09 19.75 5.23
N VAL A 55 -14.20 18.84 4.27
CA VAL A 55 -15.18 18.91 3.18
C VAL A 55 -15.79 17.53 2.89
N ASP A 56 -17.07 17.50 2.56
CA ASP A 56 -17.73 16.31 2.06
C ASP A 56 -17.73 16.35 0.54
N ILE A 57 -17.15 15.33 -0.10
CA ILE A 57 -17.25 15.12 -1.55
C ILE A 57 -18.29 14.04 -1.76
N GLY A 58 -19.34 14.35 -2.50
CA GLY A 58 -20.45 13.44 -2.70
C GLY A 58 -21.10 13.58 -4.06
N PHE A 59 -21.87 12.56 -4.39
CA PHE A 59 -22.60 12.51 -5.65
C PHE A 59 -23.86 13.39 -5.58
N TYR A 60 -24.08 14.20 -6.61
CA TYR A 60 -25.29 15.03 -6.70
C TYR A 60 -26.30 14.37 -7.63
N GLY A 61 -27.41 13.91 -7.04
CA GLY A 61 -28.49 13.19 -7.72
C GLY A 61 -29.22 14.06 -8.72
N GLU A 62 -28.86 13.88 -9.99
CA GLU A 62 -29.62 14.08 -11.25
C GLU A 62 -28.63 14.09 -12.43
N ASP A 63 -27.38 14.54 -12.22
CA ASP A 63 -26.40 14.79 -13.30
C ASP A 63 -25.26 13.76 -13.41
N ASN A 64 -25.26 12.73 -12.57
CA ASN A 64 -24.15 11.78 -12.42
C ASN A 64 -22.77 12.41 -12.16
N ARG A 65 -22.74 13.46 -11.31
CA ARG A 65 -21.55 14.29 -11.08
C ARG A 65 -21.28 14.48 -9.60
N ILE A 66 -20.01 14.73 -9.26
CA ILE A 66 -19.61 15.09 -7.89
C ILE A 66 -19.80 16.59 -7.62
N THR A 67 -20.08 16.89 -6.36
CA THR A 67 -20.04 18.23 -5.78
C THR A 67 -19.37 18.16 -4.41
N HIS A 68 -18.95 19.30 -3.89
CA HIS A 68 -18.34 19.40 -2.57
C HIS A 68 -19.06 20.45 -1.75
N THR A 69 -19.10 20.23 -0.44
CA THR A 69 -19.81 21.10 0.49
C THR A 69 -19.47 20.73 1.92
N ILE A 70 -19.61 21.69 2.83
CA ILE A 70 -19.39 21.49 4.25
C ILE A 70 -20.74 21.02 4.84
N LYS A 71 -20.92 19.70 5.05
CA LYS A 71 -22.04 19.07 5.79
C LYS A 71 -23.40 18.95 5.10
N TYR A 72 -23.52 19.16 3.79
CA TYR A 72 -24.81 18.96 3.09
C TYR A 72 -25.24 17.48 3.06
N PHE A 73 -24.29 16.58 2.81
CA PHE A 73 -24.58 15.16 2.59
C PHE A 73 -24.92 14.39 3.87
N LYS A 74 -24.61 14.92 5.04
CA LYS A 74 -25.12 14.38 6.32
C LYS A 74 -26.64 14.44 6.44
N LYS A 75 -27.30 15.24 5.60
CA LYS A 75 -28.76 15.40 5.55
C LYS A 75 -29.40 14.84 4.28
N SER A 76 -28.62 14.29 3.35
CA SER A 76 -29.15 13.67 2.13
C SER A 76 -29.31 12.16 2.30
N GLU A 77 -29.97 11.52 1.33
CA GLU A 77 -30.10 10.05 1.25
C GLU A 77 -28.80 9.35 0.82
N ASN A 78 -27.71 10.10 0.62
CA ASN A 78 -26.43 9.54 0.20
C ASN A 78 -25.80 8.73 1.36
N GLU A 79 -25.24 7.57 1.03
CA GLU A 79 -24.53 6.75 1.99
C GLU A 79 -23.15 7.37 2.34
N ASN A 80 -22.82 7.41 3.63
CA ASN A 80 -21.47 7.77 4.07
C ASN A 80 -20.53 6.58 3.85
N ILE A 81 -19.74 6.60 2.78
CA ILE A 81 -18.80 5.52 2.47
C ILE A 81 -17.37 5.79 2.97
N THR A 82 -17.16 6.83 3.80
CA THR A 82 -15.82 7.30 4.21
C THR A 82 -14.91 6.17 4.71
N ASN A 83 -15.36 5.42 5.73
CA ASN A 83 -14.57 4.34 6.32
C ASN A 83 -14.31 3.22 5.31
N TRP A 84 -15.33 2.85 4.53
CA TRP A 84 -15.21 1.82 3.51
C TRP A 84 -14.21 2.23 2.42
N PHE A 85 -14.30 3.45 1.92
CA PHE A 85 -13.47 3.98 0.84
C PHE A 85 -11.99 3.97 1.25
N PHE A 86 -11.64 4.57 2.39
CA PHE A 86 -10.23 4.62 2.81
C PHE A 86 -9.68 3.24 3.17
N ASN A 87 -10.49 2.34 3.72
CA ASN A 87 -10.07 0.95 3.92
C ASN A 87 -9.86 0.22 2.58
N ALA A 88 -10.74 0.42 1.59
CA ALA A 88 -10.61 -0.18 0.28
C ALA A 88 -9.38 0.34 -0.48
N ILE A 89 -9.07 1.63 -0.39
CA ILE A 89 -7.85 2.22 -0.95
C ILE A 89 -6.61 1.68 -0.25
N LYS A 90 -6.59 1.66 1.10
CA LYS A 90 -5.47 1.12 1.90
C LYS A 90 -5.20 -0.35 1.61
N ASN A 91 -6.25 -1.15 1.43
CA ASN A 91 -6.13 -2.57 1.09
C ASN A 91 -5.80 -2.81 -0.39
N ASN A 92 -5.92 -1.77 -1.23
CA ASN A 92 -5.55 -1.80 -2.64
C ASN A 92 -4.08 -1.41 -2.90
N ASP A 93 -3.33 -1.06 -1.85
CA ASP A 93 -1.87 -1.20 -1.81
C ASP A 93 -1.44 -2.69 -1.71
N SER A 94 -2.23 -3.60 -2.29
CA SER A 94 -1.85 -5.00 -2.48
C SER A 94 -0.51 -5.11 -3.22
N LYS A 95 -0.09 -4.10 -3.99
CA LYS A 95 1.25 -4.05 -4.60
C LYS A 95 2.40 -3.89 -3.60
N LEU A 96 2.14 -3.42 -2.38
CA LEU A 96 3.12 -3.33 -1.30
C LEU A 96 3.03 -4.50 -0.31
N ILE A 97 1.94 -5.29 -0.40
CA ILE A 97 1.78 -6.53 0.35
C ILE A 97 2.36 -7.66 -0.52
N PRO A 98 3.31 -8.45 -0.01
CA PRO A 98 3.79 -9.62 -0.72
C PRO A 98 2.66 -10.50 -1.25
N GLN A 99 2.68 -10.80 -2.55
CA GLN A 99 1.64 -11.61 -3.20
C GLN A 99 1.94 -13.11 -3.15
N ASN A 100 3.17 -13.49 -2.80
CA ASN A 100 3.62 -14.86 -2.65
C ASN A 100 4.82 -14.93 -1.69
N GLU A 101 5.22 -16.15 -1.33
CA GLU A 101 6.32 -16.43 -0.41
C GLU A 101 7.67 -15.86 -0.90
N GLU A 102 7.89 -15.79 -2.22
CA GLU A 102 9.12 -15.25 -2.80
C GLU A 102 9.23 -13.74 -2.57
N GLN A 103 8.14 -13.01 -2.84
CA GLN A 103 8.06 -11.57 -2.56
C GLN A 103 8.15 -11.29 -1.06
N GLU A 104 7.56 -12.16 -0.23
CA GLU A 104 7.61 -12.01 1.22
C GLU A 104 9.05 -12.16 1.71
N HIS A 105 9.75 -13.19 1.25
CA HIS A 105 11.15 -13.41 1.54
C HIS A 105 12.01 -12.22 1.11
N LEU A 106 11.81 -11.68 -0.10
CA LEU A 106 12.53 -10.49 -0.57
C LEU A 106 12.29 -9.26 0.31
N VAL A 107 11.03 -8.99 0.68
CA VAL A 107 10.70 -7.89 1.61
C VAL A 107 11.38 -8.09 2.97
N GLN A 108 11.37 -9.32 3.52
CA GLN A 108 12.06 -9.63 4.77
C GLN A 108 13.58 -9.38 4.66
N MET A 109 14.22 -9.73 3.55
CA MET A 109 15.65 -9.49 3.33
C MET A 109 15.98 -7.99 3.21
N LEU A 110 15.12 -7.21 2.54
CA LEU A 110 15.27 -5.77 2.47
C LEU A 110 15.14 -5.13 3.87
N LEU A 111 14.14 -5.53 4.65
CA LEU A 111 13.95 -5.05 6.02
C LEU A 111 15.13 -5.40 6.91
N ALA A 112 15.66 -6.63 6.82
CA ALA A 112 16.84 -7.06 7.56
C ALA A 112 18.05 -6.15 7.26
N LYS A 113 18.30 -5.84 5.98
CA LYS A 113 19.36 -4.90 5.58
C LYS A 113 19.16 -3.50 6.14
N LEU A 114 17.94 -2.96 6.08
CA LEU A 114 17.62 -1.64 6.62
C LEU A 114 17.81 -1.57 8.14
N GLN A 115 17.66 -2.72 8.83
CA GLN A 115 17.92 -2.87 10.26
C GLN A 115 19.40 -3.15 10.59
N GLY A 116 20.29 -3.21 9.59
CA GLY A 116 21.70 -3.52 9.78
C GLY A 116 22.00 -4.99 10.06
N ILE A 117 21.04 -5.90 9.86
CA ILE A 117 21.23 -7.34 9.98
C ILE A 117 22.03 -7.82 8.75
N PRO A 118 23.15 -8.54 8.93
CA PRO A 118 23.94 -9.03 7.79
C PRO A 118 23.16 -10.05 6.94
N VAL A 119 23.08 -9.78 5.64
CA VAL A 119 22.42 -10.64 4.64
C VAL A 119 23.45 -11.10 3.61
N GLU A 120 23.36 -12.36 3.20
CA GLU A 120 24.18 -12.96 2.14
C GLU A 120 23.33 -13.30 0.91
N TYR A 121 23.96 -13.34 -0.26
CA TYR A 121 23.34 -13.85 -1.49
C TYR A 121 24.15 -15.01 -2.08
N TRP A 122 23.48 -15.92 -2.79
CA TRP A 122 24.14 -17.03 -3.47
C TRP A 122 24.77 -16.57 -4.77
N SER A 123 26.09 -16.71 -4.91
CA SER A 123 26.80 -16.44 -6.15
C SER A 123 26.92 -17.71 -6.98
N THR A 124 26.30 -17.73 -8.15
CA THR A 124 26.44 -18.83 -9.12
C THR A 124 27.83 -18.88 -9.76
N VAL A 125 28.53 -17.74 -9.84
CA VAL A 125 29.90 -17.65 -10.38
C VAL A 125 30.91 -18.28 -9.43
N HIS A 126 30.73 -18.07 -8.12
CA HIS A 126 31.68 -18.53 -7.10
C HIS A 126 31.21 -19.77 -6.34
N TYR A 127 30.00 -20.27 -6.62
CA TYR A 127 29.36 -21.40 -5.93
C TYR A 127 29.39 -21.28 -4.39
N LYS A 128 29.18 -20.06 -3.88
CA LYS A 128 29.18 -19.77 -2.44
C LYS A 128 28.31 -18.58 -2.08
N TRP A 129 28.03 -18.46 -0.79
CA TRP A 129 27.39 -17.29 -0.19
C TRP A 129 28.38 -16.13 -0.08
N LEU A 130 27.93 -14.94 -0.48
CA LEU A 130 28.69 -13.70 -0.42
C LEU A 130 27.90 -12.62 0.33
N ASP A 131 28.61 -11.75 1.03
CA ASP A 131 28.01 -10.61 1.72
C ASP A 131 27.24 -9.73 0.73
N SER A 132 25.97 -9.46 1.03
CA SER A 132 25.15 -8.56 0.23
C SER A 132 25.27 -7.13 0.77
N LYS A 133 26.32 -6.43 0.36
CA LYS A 133 26.71 -5.11 0.91
C LYS A 133 25.86 -3.92 0.43
N HIS A 134 25.16 -4.06 -0.70
CA HIS A 134 24.29 -3.00 -1.21
C HIS A 134 22.98 -2.93 -0.41
N ASP A 135 22.39 -1.75 -0.29
CA ASP A 135 21.06 -1.52 0.31
C ASP A 135 19.91 -2.00 -0.61
N ALA A 136 20.22 -2.37 -1.85
CA ALA A 136 19.28 -2.97 -2.79
C ALA A 136 19.23 -4.50 -2.72
N ILE A 137 18.12 -5.07 -3.17
CA ILE A 137 17.90 -6.50 -3.44
C ILE A 137 17.49 -6.69 -4.90
N THR A 138 17.91 -7.80 -5.50
CA THR A 138 17.59 -8.15 -6.89
C THR A 138 16.69 -9.37 -6.89
N ALA A 139 15.54 -9.30 -7.55
CA ALA A 139 14.55 -10.39 -7.57
C ALA A 139 15.11 -11.73 -8.11
N SER A 140 16.15 -11.70 -8.95
CA SER A 140 16.76 -12.91 -9.51
C SER A 140 17.81 -13.59 -8.62
N ALA A 141 18.12 -13.04 -7.45
CA ALA A 141 19.12 -13.57 -6.54
C ALA A 141 18.49 -14.27 -5.34
N ILE A 142 19.13 -15.34 -4.87
CA ILE A 142 18.73 -16.06 -3.66
C ILE A 142 19.45 -15.44 -2.47
N TYR A 143 18.71 -15.09 -1.43
CA TYR A 143 19.20 -14.43 -0.23
C TYR A 143 18.95 -15.24 1.04
N ARG A 144 19.76 -14.99 2.07
CA ARG A 144 19.53 -15.44 3.44
C ARG A 144 20.13 -14.48 4.46
N ILE A 145 19.64 -14.50 5.69
CA ILE A 145 20.35 -13.89 6.83
C ILE A 145 21.65 -14.67 7.06
N LYS A 146 22.74 -13.94 7.25
CA LYS A 146 24.05 -14.55 7.53
C LYS A 146 23.97 -15.35 8.84
N PRO A 147 24.27 -16.66 8.84
CA PRO A 147 24.24 -17.45 10.06
C PRO A 147 25.24 -16.89 11.09
N THR A 148 24.77 -16.60 12.29
CA THR A 148 25.64 -16.30 13.42
C THR A 148 26.18 -17.63 13.93
N PHE A 149 27.47 -17.89 13.76
CA PHE A 149 28.11 -19.01 14.45
C PHE A 149 28.23 -18.65 15.93
N ASN A 150 27.30 -19.11 16.76
CA ASN A 150 27.54 -19.18 18.19
C ASN A 150 28.57 -20.30 18.41
N GLN A 151 29.81 -19.93 18.72
CA GLN A 151 30.82 -20.85 19.20
C GLN A 151 30.49 -21.28 20.64
N GLU A 152 29.47 -22.11 20.82
CA GLU A 152 29.27 -22.88 22.04
C GLU A 152 28.98 -24.33 21.67
N THR A 153 30.05 -25.06 21.35
CA THR A 153 30.16 -26.52 21.51
C THR A 153 31.64 -26.87 21.41
N SER A 154 32.42 -26.35 22.36
CA SER A 154 33.71 -26.92 22.74
C SER A 154 33.49 -27.70 24.03
N LEU A 155 33.18 -28.99 23.90
CA LEU A 155 33.54 -29.98 24.91
C LEU A 155 34.02 -31.23 24.17
N THR A 156 35.34 -31.30 24.02
CA THR A 156 36.09 -32.53 23.85
C THR A 156 35.78 -33.48 25.00
N GLU A 157 35.00 -34.52 24.76
CA GLU A 157 35.08 -35.74 25.56
C GLU A 157 36.28 -36.55 25.02
N ARG A 158 37.37 -36.53 25.80
CA ARG A 158 38.38 -37.59 25.72
C ARG A 158 37.72 -38.90 26.19
N PRO A 159 37.80 -40.00 25.44
CA PRO A 159 37.58 -41.30 26.06
C PRO A 159 38.76 -41.58 26.97
N GLU A 160 38.50 -41.76 28.27
CA GLU A 160 39.45 -42.39 29.17
C GLU A 160 39.51 -43.88 28.85
N ASP A 161 40.72 -44.36 28.60
CA ASP A 161 41.06 -45.77 28.44
C ASP A 161 40.65 -46.55 29.71
N VAL A 162 39.86 -47.62 29.53
CA VAL A 162 39.77 -48.78 30.43
C VAL A 162 39.78 -50.06 29.60
#